data_AF-A0A084AHS7-F1
#
_entry.id   AF-A0A084AHS7-F1
#
_cell.length_a   1.000
_cell.length_b   1.000
_cell.length_c   1.000
_cell.angle_alpha   90.00
_cell.angle_beta   90.00
_cell.angle_gamma   90.00
#
_symmetry.space_group_name_H-M   'P 1'
#
loop_
_entity.id
_entity.type
_entity.pdbx_description
1 polymer ?
#
loop_
_entity_poly.entity_id
_entity_poly.type
_entity_poly.pdbx_seq_one_letter_code
_entity_poly.pdbx_strand_id
1 'polypeptide(L)'
;MPSIPRVAVDAGDGVFNGTDTQIEALFENEGRQRGPPDEGTPVKKIRPVTHIGQKFEPLIVQHRPFRVHDLPKSPLKLFQKFLPESLVDNWVAYTNDNPGPGPLPRPRGSREERWKPIRASELWIWLAILLYMQINRRQRFEDYWKASGLSNERPDHSIVKYMTHLRFFLLKRRFRLHDPDSITAGVPHPFSKVAEWSDIQQAAATRFWEPGTNVAVDEGIVPFQGRSRITVDMQDKPDGKGIKVWQLSQCGYLLRWIWHIPGEKFGPVGVEFRCSGGSHPNPTETKHLCATQAVVSALIESLHLDTGNVYVDNLFTGADLFTILRHQGIGATGTVRPNASIYKEIVQLKALDKKGKCDWTWGQHREWPTPNNKVNQIAWKDSALVLFLSTVYMGNEISFRRRRRPTSSSAWMGPIKDHFGENAIMDCELLSVAADYNDLMNAIDISNQYRAQTTTDHRERRGAAKALAWSFHLSVAVANSFLLQKNGNPSWKKVRTQLEWVEVLVNAIFDHYYETGTSRQKYRAGDEKTPFRDHIRVYKGNSACRACNGDQMGFQSRSQAIQRRKVKEQQRNALVGVSDDALNIRATGRPRGRSRKRRRTQTRWRCQTCDVALCNSDKCWYFWHREDLP
;
A
#
# COMPACT_ATOMS: atom_id res chain seq x y z
N MET A 1 8.81 20.52 -43.60
CA MET A 1 9.14 19.56 -42.51
C MET A 1 8.55 20.10 -41.21
N PRO A 2 7.43 19.55 -40.70
CA PRO A 2 6.96 19.90 -39.37
C PRO A 2 7.67 18.99 -38.35
N SER A 3 8.39 19.62 -37.42
CA SER A 3 9.06 19.00 -36.28
C SER A 3 8.05 18.28 -35.38
N ILE A 4 8.20 16.97 -35.23
CA ILE A 4 7.49 16.15 -34.24
C ILE A 4 7.95 16.62 -32.84
N PRO A 5 7.03 16.90 -31.88
CA PRO A 5 7.41 17.45 -30.60
C PRO A 5 8.17 16.42 -29.76
N ARG A 6 9.34 16.83 -29.27
CA ARG A 6 10.08 16.15 -28.21
C ARG A 6 9.17 15.97 -27.00
N VAL A 7 9.12 14.76 -26.44
CA VAL A 7 8.52 14.52 -25.12
C VAL A 7 9.33 15.35 -24.13
N ALA A 8 8.77 16.50 -23.73
CA ALA A 8 9.34 17.37 -22.73
C ALA A 8 9.23 16.68 -21.37
N VAL A 9 10.31 16.03 -20.96
CA VAL A 9 10.62 15.86 -19.54
C VAL A 9 11.09 17.24 -19.10
N ASP A 10 10.41 17.83 -18.12
CA ASP A 10 10.65 19.19 -17.60
C ASP A 10 12.13 19.57 -17.62
N ALA A 11 12.47 20.62 -18.36
CA ALA A 11 13.71 21.34 -18.21
C ALA A 11 13.58 22.21 -16.94
N GLY A 12 13.72 21.58 -15.79
CA GLY A 12 13.65 22.24 -14.48
C GLY A 12 14.06 21.27 -13.39
N ASP A 13 15.25 21.48 -12.85
CA ASP A 13 15.89 20.76 -11.74
C ASP A 13 16.24 19.29 -12.00
N GLY A 14 17.52 19.09 -12.36
CA GLY A 14 18.16 17.80 -12.58
C GLY A 14 18.15 16.86 -11.37
N VAL A 15 17.00 16.24 -11.11
CA VAL A 15 16.87 15.07 -10.25
C VAL A 15 16.55 13.86 -11.13
N PHE A 16 17.62 13.27 -11.63
CA PHE A 16 17.68 11.92 -12.18
C PHE A 16 17.12 10.93 -11.14
N ASN A 17 15.92 10.39 -11.36
CA ASN A 17 15.28 9.40 -10.47
C ASN A 17 15.28 7.97 -11.03
N GLY A 18 16.02 7.70 -12.10
CA GLY A 18 16.24 6.34 -12.58
C GLY A 18 17.47 5.73 -11.92
N THR A 19 17.31 4.90 -10.89
CA THR A 19 18.44 4.13 -10.35
C THR A 19 18.81 3.00 -11.31
N ASP A 20 20.11 2.64 -11.35
CA ASP A 20 20.76 1.62 -12.21
C ASP A 20 20.00 0.27 -12.32
N THR A 21 19.12 -0.02 -11.38
CA THR A 21 18.17 -1.15 -11.34
C THR A 21 17.15 -1.20 -12.49
N GLN A 22 16.83 -0.08 -13.15
CA GLN A 22 15.80 -0.04 -14.20
C GLN A 22 16.25 -0.63 -15.53
N ILE A 23 17.56 -0.58 -15.79
CA ILE A 23 18.17 -1.21 -16.96
C ILE A 23 18.30 -2.73 -16.73
N GLU A 24 18.64 -3.15 -15.51
CA GLU A 24 18.65 -4.56 -15.11
C GLU A 24 17.24 -5.18 -15.16
N ALA A 25 16.17 -4.43 -14.90
CA ALA A 25 14.79 -4.93 -14.93
C ALA A 25 14.33 -5.45 -16.31
N LEU A 26 14.75 -4.80 -17.41
CA LEU A 26 14.55 -5.35 -18.77
C LEU A 26 15.24 -6.70 -18.95
N PHE A 27 16.47 -6.81 -18.43
CA PHE A 27 17.32 -7.98 -18.62
C PHE A 27 16.99 -9.15 -17.69
N GLU A 28 16.57 -8.87 -16.45
CA GLU A 28 16.07 -9.88 -15.51
C GLU A 28 14.73 -10.45 -15.98
N ASN A 29 13.85 -9.64 -16.58
CA ASN A 29 12.58 -10.12 -17.10
C ASN A 29 12.70 -11.02 -18.35
N GLU A 30 13.78 -10.87 -19.13
CA GLU A 30 14.06 -11.67 -20.33
C GLU A 30 15.03 -12.85 -20.09
N GLY A 31 15.95 -12.72 -19.11
CA GLY A 31 16.97 -13.72 -18.77
C GLY A 31 16.57 -14.71 -17.68
N ARG A 32 15.55 -14.41 -16.86
CA ARG A 32 14.99 -15.42 -15.94
C ARG A 32 14.36 -16.53 -16.77
N GLN A 33 14.75 -17.77 -16.50
CA GLN A 33 13.83 -18.89 -16.65
C GLN A 33 12.68 -18.60 -15.69
N ARG A 34 11.68 -17.83 -16.14
CA ARG A 34 10.45 -17.64 -15.40
C ARG A 34 9.97 -19.05 -15.04
N GLY A 35 9.63 -19.26 -13.77
CA GLY A 35 8.94 -20.48 -13.36
C GLY A 35 7.73 -20.72 -14.28
N PRO A 36 7.16 -21.94 -14.29
CA PRO A 36 5.93 -22.16 -15.04
C PRO A 36 4.93 -21.05 -14.70
N PRO A 37 4.25 -20.44 -15.70
CA PRO A 37 3.25 -19.41 -15.44
C PRO A 37 2.27 -19.94 -14.39
N ASP A 38 1.76 -19.06 -13.52
CA ASP A 38 0.79 -19.47 -12.51
C ASP A 38 -0.31 -20.31 -13.19
N GLU A 39 -0.72 -21.43 -12.56
CA GLU A 39 -1.65 -22.40 -13.16
C GLU A 39 -2.98 -21.77 -13.65
N GLY A 40 -3.31 -20.57 -13.17
CA GLY A 40 -4.46 -19.76 -13.56
C GLY A 40 -4.26 -18.77 -14.70
N THR A 41 -3.02 -18.56 -15.21
CA THR A 41 -2.76 -17.66 -16.36
C THR A 41 -1.80 -18.28 -17.39
N PRO A 42 -2.12 -19.44 -18.00
CA PRO A 42 -1.23 -20.08 -18.96
C PRO A 42 -1.05 -19.25 -20.24
N VAL A 43 0.20 -18.97 -20.60
CA VAL A 43 0.54 -18.31 -21.87
C VAL A 43 0.41 -19.32 -23.02
N LYS A 44 -0.58 -19.14 -23.90
CA LYS A 44 -0.77 -19.99 -25.07
C LYS A 44 0.41 -19.83 -26.04
N LYS A 45 1.00 -20.94 -26.49
CA LYS A 45 2.00 -20.94 -27.56
C LYS A 45 1.28 -20.84 -28.90
N ILE A 46 1.52 -19.76 -29.64
CA ILE A 46 0.92 -19.56 -30.96
C ILE A 46 2.03 -19.59 -32.02
N ARG A 47 1.74 -20.14 -33.20
CA ARG A 47 2.73 -20.29 -34.27
C ARG A 47 3.19 -18.91 -34.79
N PRO A 48 4.48 -18.75 -35.14
CA PRO A 48 4.97 -17.54 -35.79
C PRO A 48 4.28 -17.28 -37.12
N VAL A 49 4.20 -16.01 -37.50
CA VAL A 49 3.63 -15.59 -38.79
C VAL A 49 4.71 -15.68 -39.87
N THR A 50 4.33 -16.08 -41.09
CA THR A 50 5.26 -16.39 -42.19
C THR A 50 5.51 -15.25 -43.17
N HIS A 51 4.71 -14.19 -43.10
CA HIS A 51 4.77 -13.01 -43.98
C HIS A 51 4.65 -11.72 -43.16
N ILE A 52 5.04 -10.60 -43.76
CA ILE A 52 4.99 -9.25 -43.19
C ILE A 52 4.07 -8.36 -44.02
N GLY A 53 3.68 -7.23 -43.45
CA GLY A 53 3.01 -6.16 -44.19
C GLY A 53 3.97 -5.40 -45.11
N GLN A 54 3.43 -4.50 -45.92
CA GLN A 54 4.18 -3.69 -46.86
C GLN A 54 4.72 -2.39 -46.24
N LYS A 55 3.89 -1.71 -45.44
CA LYS A 55 4.21 -0.39 -44.88
C LYS A 55 3.44 -0.16 -43.59
N PHE A 56 4.15 0.10 -42.51
CA PHE A 56 3.54 0.54 -41.25
C PHE A 56 3.35 2.05 -41.25
N GLU A 57 2.22 2.52 -40.73
CA GLU A 57 1.97 3.94 -40.47
C GLU A 57 1.70 4.12 -38.96
N PRO A 58 2.41 5.02 -38.28
CA PRO A 58 2.29 5.18 -36.84
C PRO A 58 0.94 5.83 -36.50
N LEU A 59 0.34 5.43 -35.39
CA LEU A 59 -0.80 6.15 -34.83
C LEU A 59 -0.26 7.45 -34.23
N ILE A 60 -0.76 8.59 -34.72
CA ILE A 60 -0.36 9.88 -34.20
C ILE A 60 -1.05 10.13 -32.87
N VAL A 61 -0.29 10.03 -31.78
CA VAL A 61 -0.75 10.31 -30.43
C VAL A 61 -0.20 11.66 -29.99
N GLN A 62 -1.09 12.64 -29.77
CA GLN A 62 -0.66 13.94 -29.27
C GLN A 62 -0.24 13.86 -27.80
N HIS A 63 0.90 14.46 -27.49
CA HIS A 63 1.38 14.54 -26.11
C HIS A 63 0.54 15.53 -25.30
N ARG A 64 0.09 15.07 -24.14
CA ARG A 64 -0.69 15.79 -23.15
C ARG A 64 -0.13 15.42 -21.77
N PRO A 65 0.38 16.39 -21.00
CA PRO A 65 0.76 16.13 -19.62
C PRO A 65 -0.48 15.79 -18.80
N PHE A 66 -0.29 15.00 -17.75
CA PHE A 66 -1.36 14.80 -16.77
C PHE A 66 -1.65 16.11 -16.04
N ARG A 67 -2.85 16.23 -15.48
CA ARG A 67 -3.23 17.41 -14.69
C ARG A 67 -3.82 17.00 -13.36
N VAL A 68 -3.39 17.69 -12.30
CA VAL A 68 -4.01 17.58 -10.99
C VAL A 68 -4.83 18.83 -10.72
N HIS A 69 -6.11 18.66 -10.44
CA HIS A 69 -7.04 19.77 -10.26
C HIS A 69 -8.00 19.54 -9.08
N ASP A 70 -8.72 20.58 -8.69
CA ASP A 70 -9.83 20.56 -7.72
C ASP A 70 -9.53 19.91 -6.37
N LEU A 71 -8.30 20.06 -5.88
CA LEU A 71 -7.95 19.54 -4.56
C LEU A 71 -8.86 20.17 -3.48
N PRO A 72 -9.36 19.40 -2.50
CA PRO A 72 -10.21 19.90 -1.39
C PRO A 72 -9.52 21.01 -0.59
N LYS A 73 -10.11 21.62 0.44
CA LYS A 73 -9.47 22.75 1.17
C LYS A 73 -8.49 22.35 2.28
N SER A 74 -8.36 21.05 2.60
CA SER A 74 -7.49 20.58 3.67
C SER A 74 -6.95 19.18 3.43
N PRO A 75 -5.81 18.81 4.06
CA PRO A 75 -5.23 17.46 3.96
C PRO A 75 -6.23 16.36 4.34
N LEU A 76 -6.96 16.55 5.45
CA LEU A 76 -7.96 15.59 5.91
C LEU A 76 -9.07 15.41 4.89
N LYS A 77 -9.59 16.50 4.31
CA LYS A 77 -10.65 16.43 3.30
C LYS A 77 -10.16 15.77 2.01
N LEU A 78 -8.88 15.90 1.64
CA LEU A 78 -8.29 15.15 0.53
C LEU A 78 -8.25 13.64 0.82
N PHE A 79 -7.75 13.24 1.99
CA PHE A 79 -7.74 11.82 2.38
C PHE A 79 -9.16 11.23 2.47
N GLN A 80 -10.12 12.01 2.99
CA GLN A 80 -11.53 11.62 3.06
C GLN A 80 -12.19 11.43 1.69
N LYS A 81 -11.57 11.84 0.58
CA LYS A 81 -12.07 11.46 -0.75
C LYS A 81 -11.77 10.00 -1.10
N PHE A 82 -10.68 9.45 -0.58
CA PHE A 82 -10.35 8.03 -0.71
C PHE A 82 -10.92 7.17 0.42
N LEU A 83 -11.32 7.79 1.53
CA LEU A 83 -12.03 7.16 2.64
C LEU A 83 -13.13 8.09 3.19
N PRO A 84 -14.31 8.13 2.55
CA PRO A 84 -15.41 9.01 2.95
C PRO A 84 -15.91 8.72 4.35
N GLU A 85 -16.37 9.77 5.04
CA GLU A 85 -16.97 9.65 6.37
C GLU A 85 -18.20 8.72 6.36
N SER A 86 -19.02 8.78 5.30
CA SER A 86 -20.18 7.89 5.12
C SER A 86 -19.80 6.41 5.07
N LEU A 87 -18.68 6.06 4.43
CA LEU A 87 -18.19 4.69 4.40
C LEU A 87 -17.75 4.23 5.80
N VAL A 88 -17.11 5.12 6.56
CA VAL A 88 -16.71 4.86 7.94
C VAL A 88 -17.95 4.71 8.84
N ASP A 89 -19.00 5.52 8.63
CA ASP A 89 -20.28 5.41 9.32
C ASP A 89 -20.96 4.06 9.06
N ASN A 90 -20.97 3.61 7.80
CA ASN A 90 -21.45 2.29 7.40
C ASN A 90 -20.68 1.18 8.14
N TRP A 91 -19.35 1.24 8.16
CA TRP A 91 -18.53 0.27 8.89
C TRP A 91 -18.81 0.27 10.41
N VAL A 92 -19.12 1.43 10.99
CA VAL A 92 -19.54 1.53 12.38
C VAL A 92 -20.87 0.81 12.60
N ALA A 93 -21.87 1.05 11.75
CA ALA A 93 -23.17 0.37 11.80
C ALA A 93 -22.99 -1.15 11.71
N TYR A 94 -22.33 -1.64 10.66
CA TYR A 94 -22.09 -3.08 10.46
C TYR A 94 -21.36 -3.72 11.64
N THR A 95 -20.41 -3.01 12.24
CA THR A 95 -19.66 -3.53 13.38
C THR A 95 -20.49 -3.54 14.68
N ASN A 96 -21.41 -2.59 14.84
CA ASN A 96 -22.28 -2.46 16.01
C ASN A 96 -23.46 -3.43 15.99
N ASP A 97 -24.04 -3.70 14.81
CA ASP A 97 -25.23 -4.53 14.66
C ASP A 97 -24.98 -6.01 14.98
N ASN A 98 -23.74 -6.47 14.78
CA ASN A 98 -23.38 -7.85 15.12
C ASN A 98 -21.95 -7.96 15.71
N PRO A 99 -21.77 -7.59 17.00
CA PRO A 99 -20.47 -7.51 17.65
C PRO A 99 -19.90 -8.88 18.11
N GLY A 100 -20.67 -9.97 17.93
CA GLY A 100 -20.35 -11.33 18.41
C GLY A 100 -20.13 -12.34 17.27
N PRO A 101 -19.69 -13.58 17.58
CA PRO A 101 -19.55 -14.67 16.60
C PRO A 101 -20.85 -15.45 16.33
N GLY A 102 -22.01 -14.95 16.76
CA GLY A 102 -23.30 -15.64 16.61
C GLY A 102 -24.27 -15.35 17.76
N PRO A 103 -25.43 -16.02 17.82
CA PRO A 103 -26.52 -15.78 18.79
C PRO A 103 -26.23 -16.28 20.22
N LEU A 104 -25.02 -16.81 20.49
CA LEU A 104 -24.70 -17.41 21.79
C LEU A 104 -24.51 -16.35 22.90
N PRO A 105 -24.92 -16.65 24.14
CA PRO A 105 -24.71 -15.77 25.29
C PRO A 105 -23.22 -15.48 25.50
N ARG A 106 -22.90 -14.21 25.77
CA ARG A 106 -21.52 -13.79 26.01
C ARG A 106 -21.04 -14.37 27.34
N PRO A 107 -19.89 -15.07 27.40
CA PRO A 107 -19.39 -15.61 28.66
C PRO A 107 -19.13 -14.47 29.66
N ARG A 108 -19.58 -14.65 30.91
CA ARG A 108 -19.35 -13.68 32.01
C ARG A 108 -17.85 -13.43 32.21
N GLY A 109 -17.46 -12.17 32.33
CA GLY A 109 -16.08 -11.71 32.45
C GLY A 109 -15.29 -11.68 31.14
N SER A 110 -15.86 -12.14 30.02
CA SER A 110 -15.18 -12.14 28.73
C SER A 110 -14.90 -10.74 28.20
N ARG A 111 -13.96 -10.64 27.25
CA ARG A 111 -13.75 -9.39 26.51
C ARG A 111 -14.99 -8.97 25.70
N GLU A 112 -15.91 -9.89 25.43
CA GLU A 112 -17.13 -9.69 24.64
C GLU A 112 -18.23 -9.01 25.46
N GLU A 113 -18.35 -9.35 26.75
CA GLU A 113 -19.26 -8.67 27.69
C GLU A 113 -18.90 -7.18 27.85
N ARG A 114 -17.63 -6.82 27.63
CA ARG A 114 -17.13 -5.44 27.71
C ARG A 114 -17.30 -4.63 26.42
N TRP A 115 -17.93 -5.20 25.39
CA TRP A 115 -18.20 -4.49 24.15
C TRP A 115 -19.09 -3.27 24.40
N LYS A 116 -18.68 -2.15 23.81
CA LYS A 116 -19.50 -0.94 23.70
C LYS A 116 -19.63 -0.58 22.23
N PRO A 117 -20.82 -0.11 21.79
CA PRO A 117 -20.98 0.43 20.46
C PRO A 117 -19.89 1.45 20.13
N ILE A 118 -19.43 1.42 18.89
CA ILE A 118 -18.42 2.30 18.33
C ILE A 118 -19.12 3.54 17.76
N ARG A 119 -18.44 4.67 17.78
CA ARG A 119 -18.83 5.88 17.03
C ARG A 119 -17.86 6.13 15.88
N ALA A 120 -18.28 6.86 14.86
CA ALA A 120 -17.46 7.23 13.72
C ALA A 120 -16.13 7.87 14.14
N SER A 121 -16.18 8.83 15.06
CA SER A 121 -15.00 9.49 15.65
C SER A 121 -14.01 8.51 16.29
N GLU A 122 -14.52 7.49 17.00
CA GLU A 122 -13.69 6.45 17.60
C GLU A 122 -13.03 5.55 16.53
N LEU A 123 -13.72 5.27 15.43
CA LEU A 123 -13.16 4.50 14.33
C LEU A 123 -12.11 5.31 13.54
N TRP A 124 -12.33 6.60 13.34
CA TRP A 124 -11.32 7.52 12.79
C TRP A 124 -10.07 7.59 13.66
N ILE A 125 -10.20 7.68 14.98
CA ILE A 125 -9.07 7.57 15.92
C ILE A 125 -8.35 6.22 15.75
N TRP A 126 -9.09 5.12 15.59
CA TRP A 126 -8.49 3.80 15.36
C TRP A 126 -7.70 3.75 14.04
N LEU A 127 -8.22 4.35 12.97
CA LEU A 127 -7.54 4.48 11.67
C LEU A 127 -6.27 5.36 11.78
N ALA A 128 -6.33 6.48 12.49
CA ALA A 128 -5.14 7.30 12.78
C ALA A 128 -4.07 6.53 13.55
N ILE A 129 -4.46 5.62 14.45
CA ILE A 129 -3.50 4.73 15.11
C ILE A 129 -2.86 3.76 14.12
N LEU A 130 -3.61 3.21 13.16
CA LEU A 130 -3.01 2.38 12.10
C LEU A 130 -2.02 3.17 11.24
N LEU A 131 -2.37 4.39 10.84
CA LEU A 131 -1.49 5.29 10.10
C LEU A 131 -0.23 5.64 10.92
N TYR A 132 -0.38 5.95 12.21
CA TYR A 132 0.74 6.20 13.11
C TYR A 132 1.73 5.02 13.16
N MET A 133 1.23 3.78 13.13
CA MET A 133 2.05 2.57 13.11
C MET A 133 2.88 2.41 11.82
N GLN A 134 2.50 3.08 10.72
CA GLN A 134 3.28 3.09 9.48
C GLN A 134 4.56 3.93 9.62
N ILE A 135 4.51 5.02 10.40
CA ILE A 135 5.64 5.90 10.70
C ILE A 135 6.48 5.29 11.83
N ASN A 136 5.82 4.80 12.88
CA ASN A 136 6.48 4.27 14.07
C ASN A 136 6.42 2.74 14.06
N ARG A 137 7.31 2.06 13.33
CA ARG A 137 7.23 0.60 13.18
C ARG A 137 7.65 -0.15 14.45
N ARG A 138 6.80 -1.06 14.92
CA ARG A 138 7.09 -2.03 15.98
C ARG A 138 6.65 -3.41 15.53
N GLN A 139 7.37 -4.44 15.95
CA GLN A 139 7.02 -5.82 15.61
C GLN A 139 5.67 -6.24 16.22
N ARG A 140 5.39 -5.79 17.45
CA ARG A 140 4.19 -6.19 18.20
C ARG A 140 3.32 -5.00 18.52
N PHE A 141 2.01 -5.14 18.32
CA PHE A 141 1.04 -4.14 18.72
C PHE A 141 1.10 -3.79 20.22
N GLU A 142 1.45 -4.74 21.09
CA GLU A 142 1.54 -4.45 22.53
C GLU A 142 2.62 -3.41 22.87
N ASP A 143 3.68 -3.32 22.06
CA ASP A 143 4.85 -2.49 22.38
C ASP A 143 4.52 -1.00 22.35
N TYR A 144 3.52 -0.58 21.57
CA TYR A 144 3.04 0.80 21.56
C TYR A 144 2.38 1.26 22.87
N TRP A 145 1.94 0.33 23.72
CA TRP A 145 1.27 0.65 24.99
C TRP A 145 2.09 0.23 26.21
N LYS A 146 3.35 -0.22 26.03
CA LYS A 146 4.27 -0.51 27.13
C LYS A 146 5.00 0.77 27.53
N ALA A 147 4.92 1.11 28.81
CA ALA A 147 5.68 2.22 29.37
C ALA A 147 7.16 1.83 29.56
N SER A 148 8.04 2.82 29.50
CA SER A 148 9.42 2.72 29.98
C SER A 148 9.48 2.25 31.43
N GLY A 149 10.48 1.45 31.74
CA GLY A 149 10.79 1.02 33.11
C GLY A 149 12.24 1.33 33.47
N LEU A 150 12.55 1.30 34.77
CA LEU A 150 13.88 1.61 35.33
C LEU A 150 15.04 0.79 34.74
N SER A 151 14.76 -0.33 34.08
CA SER A 151 15.76 -1.22 33.48
C SER A 151 15.50 -1.49 31.99
N ASN A 152 14.56 -0.77 31.36
CA ASN A 152 14.15 -0.96 29.98
C ASN A 152 13.59 0.37 29.44
N GLU A 153 14.46 1.13 28.78
CA GLU A 153 14.07 2.35 28.07
C GLU A 153 13.27 2.00 26.82
N ARG A 154 12.06 2.53 26.70
CA ARG A 154 11.15 2.32 25.57
C ARG A 154 10.67 3.68 25.06
N PRO A 155 10.55 3.86 23.74
CA PRO A 155 10.01 5.11 23.24
C PRO A 155 8.55 5.29 23.67
N ASP A 156 8.22 6.49 24.13
CA ASP A 156 6.84 6.84 24.44
C ASP A 156 6.04 7.07 23.15
N HIS A 157 4.81 6.58 23.15
CA HIS A 157 3.93 6.63 21.99
C HIS A 157 2.69 7.44 22.33
N SER A 158 2.50 8.59 21.66
CA SER A 158 1.40 9.52 21.95
C SER A 158 0.01 8.88 21.77
N ILE A 159 -0.11 7.87 20.91
CA ILE A 159 -1.37 7.14 20.65
C ILE A 159 -2.02 6.53 21.88
N VAL A 160 -1.24 6.29 22.94
CA VAL A 160 -1.77 5.77 24.20
C VAL A 160 -2.83 6.68 24.80
N LYS A 161 -2.80 8.00 24.54
CA LYS A 161 -3.77 8.97 25.06
C LYS A 161 -5.13 8.91 24.36
N TYR A 162 -5.18 8.41 23.12
CA TYR A 162 -6.39 8.38 22.29
C TYR A 162 -7.18 7.07 22.38
N MET A 163 -6.49 5.94 22.56
CA MET A 163 -7.15 4.63 22.68
C MET A 163 -6.37 3.69 23.59
N THR A 164 -7.09 2.86 24.35
CA THR A 164 -6.43 1.80 25.13
C THR A 164 -6.06 0.61 24.24
N HIS A 165 -4.96 -0.07 24.56
CA HIS A 165 -4.57 -1.34 23.93
C HIS A 165 -5.73 -2.34 23.80
N LEU A 166 -6.51 -2.50 24.87
CA LEU A 166 -7.65 -3.43 24.89
C LEU A 166 -8.73 -3.02 23.88
N ARG A 167 -9.06 -1.72 23.80
CA ARG A 167 -10.06 -1.22 22.84
C ARG A 167 -9.56 -1.33 21.41
N PHE A 168 -8.31 -0.95 21.14
CA PHE A 168 -7.68 -1.09 19.82
C PHE A 168 -7.77 -2.53 19.30
N PHE A 169 -7.39 -3.51 20.12
CA PHE A 169 -7.46 -4.93 19.75
C PHE A 169 -8.89 -5.46 19.62
N LEU A 170 -9.81 -4.96 20.44
CA LEU A 170 -11.23 -5.33 20.35
C LEU A 170 -11.82 -4.86 19.02
N LEU A 171 -11.54 -3.63 18.61
CA LEU A 171 -11.91 -3.08 17.30
C LEU A 171 -11.27 -3.91 16.19
N LYS A 172 -9.94 -4.08 16.19
CA LYS A 172 -9.23 -4.90 15.18
C LYS A 172 -9.86 -6.28 14.99
N ARG A 173 -10.27 -6.93 16.09
CA ARG A 173 -10.88 -8.27 16.05
C ARG A 173 -12.30 -8.25 15.48
N ARG A 174 -13.14 -7.28 15.84
CA ARG A 174 -14.58 -7.28 15.53
C ARG A 174 -14.97 -6.46 14.32
N PHE A 175 -14.09 -5.57 13.87
CA PHE A 175 -14.33 -4.67 12.76
C PHE A 175 -14.84 -5.39 11.52
N ARG A 176 -15.94 -4.88 10.95
CA ARG A 176 -16.59 -5.34 9.72
C ARG A 176 -16.53 -4.25 8.65
N LEU A 177 -16.12 -4.65 7.45
CA LEU A 177 -15.89 -3.77 6.29
C LEU A 177 -17.08 -3.70 5.32
N HIS A 178 -18.09 -4.54 5.52
CA HIS A 178 -19.22 -4.72 4.61
C HIS A 178 -20.44 -5.11 5.43
N ASP A 179 -21.61 -4.83 4.86
CA ASP A 179 -22.88 -5.31 5.34
C ASP A 179 -22.90 -6.85 5.25
N PRO A 180 -23.06 -7.57 6.39
CA PRO A 180 -23.13 -9.03 6.39
C PRO A 180 -24.32 -9.60 5.63
N ASP A 181 -25.38 -8.80 5.41
CA ASP A 181 -26.63 -9.24 4.78
C ASP A 181 -26.68 -8.87 3.29
N SER A 182 -25.72 -8.07 2.81
CA SER A 182 -25.59 -7.71 1.40
C SER A 182 -24.91 -8.80 0.57
N ILE A 183 -25.50 -9.11 -0.58
CA ILE A 183 -24.86 -9.92 -1.64
C ILE A 183 -24.49 -8.97 -2.78
N THR A 184 -23.21 -8.67 -2.93
CA THR A 184 -22.72 -7.94 -4.12
C THR A 184 -22.77 -8.88 -5.32
N ALA A 185 -23.76 -8.69 -6.20
CA ALA A 185 -23.89 -9.46 -7.43
C ALA A 185 -22.64 -9.27 -8.32
N GLY A 186 -22.14 -10.35 -8.91
CA GLY A 186 -21.03 -10.33 -9.86
C GLY A 186 -19.62 -10.18 -9.26
N VAL A 187 -19.47 -9.84 -7.98
CA VAL A 187 -18.15 -9.74 -7.32
C VAL A 187 -17.97 -10.89 -6.32
N PRO A 188 -17.00 -11.80 -6.52
CA PRO A 188 -16.82 -12.96 -5.65
C PRO A 188 -16.16 -12.59 -4.32
N HIS A 189 -16.38 -13.43 -3.30
CA HIS A 189 -15.62 -13.36 -2.06
C HIS A 189 -14.13 -13.66 -2.32
N PRO A 190 -13.17 -12.94 -1.70
CA PRO A 190 -13.31 -11.91 -0.67
C PRO A 190 -13.50 -10.48 -1.18
N PHE A 191 -13.44 -10.26 -2.49
CA PHE A 191 -13.45 -8.94 -3.12
C PHE A 191 -14.74 -8.16 -2.86
N SER A 192 -15.89 -8.86 -2.78
CA SER A 192 -17.18 -8.24 -2.42
C SER A 192 -17.14 -7.50 -1.08
N LYS A 193 -16.31 -7.94 -0.13
CA LYS A 193 -16.18 -7.31 1.19
C LYS A 193 -15.42 -5.99 1.20
N VAL A 194 -14.79 -5.63 0.09
CA VAL A 194 -14.03 -4.39 -0.10
C VAL A 194 -14.48 -3.63 -1.35
N ALA A 195 -15.49 -4.11 -2.06
CA ALA A 195 -15.95 -3.55 -3.34
C ALA A 195 -16.36 -2.08 -3.21
N GLU A 196 -17.22 -1.75 -2.24
CA GLU A 196 -17.66 -0.36 -1.99
C GLU A 196 -16.47 0.59 -1.80
N TRP A 197 -15.47 0.19 -1.00
CA TRP A 197 -14.27 1.01 -0.79
C TRP A 197 -13.41 1.10 -2.05
N SER A 198 -13.27 -0.01 -2.78
CA SER A 198 -12.56 -0.08 -4.06
C SER A 198 -13.14 0.91 -5.07
N ASP A 199 -14.45 0.91 -5.24
CA ASP A 199 -15.15 1.76 -6.21
C ASP A 199 -15.01 3.24 -5.86
N ILE A 200 -15.16 3.58 -4.57
CA ILE A 200 -14.91 4.93 -4.06
C ILE A 200 -13.49 5.40 -4.39
N GLN A 201 -12.48 4.54 -4.18
CA GLN A 201 -11.09 4.93 -4.42
C GLN A 201 -10.78 5.10 -5.90
N GLN A 202 -11.31 4.23 -6.77
CA GLN A 202 -11.14 4.36 -8.23
C GLN A 202 -11.85 5.63 -8.74
N ALA A 203 -13.06 5.92 -8.27
CA ALA A 203 -13.76 7.15 -8.61
C ALA A 203 -13.01 8.40 -8.12
N ALA A 204 -12.47 8.36 -6.90
CA ALA A 204 -11.65 9.45 -6.36
C ALA A 204 -10.33 9.62 -7.14
N ALA A 205 -9.72 8.53 -7.61
CA ALA A 205 -8.46 8.58 -8.36
C ALA A 205 -8.60 9.40 -9.65
N THR A 206 -9.68 9.21 -10.40
CA THR A 206 -9.91 9.96 -11.66
C THR A 206 -10.65 11.29 -11.47
N ARG A 207 -11.08 11.61 -10.25
CA ARG A 207 -11.74 12.90 -9.97
C ARG A 207 -10.75 14.07 -9.95
N PHE A 208 -9.56 13.85 -9.42
CA PHE A 208 -8.56 14.90 -9.21
C PHE A 208 -7.35 14.77 -10.13
N TRP A 209 -7.19 13.61 -10.77
CA TRP A 209 -6.11 13.32 -11.70
C TRP A 209 -6.71 13.10 -13.08
N GLU A 210 -6.50 14.06 -13.97
CA GLU A 210 -6.75 13.91 -15.40
C GLU A 210 -5.54 13.19 -16.01
N PRO A 211 -5.67 11.91 -16.42
CA PRO A 211 -4.54 11.15 -16.93
C PRO A 211 -3.99 11.78 -18.20
N GLY A 212 -2.67 11.96 -18.29
CA GLY A 212 -1.99 12.40 -19.51
C GLY A 212 -1.93 11.31 -20.59
N THR A 213 -1.10 11.52 -21.62
CA THR A 213 -0.99 10.61 -22.77
C THR A 213 -0.56 9.19 -22.40
N ASN A 214 0.40 9.04 -21.49
CA ASN A 214 1.08 7.76 -21.28
C ASN A 214 0.61 7.10 -19.98
N VAL A 215 0.04 5.90 -20.08
CA VAL A 215 -0.34 5.06 -18.92
C VAL A 215 0.33 3.70 -19.03
N ALA A 216 0.50 3.00 -17.92
CA ALA A 216 1.02 1.63 -17.93
C ALA A 216 0.02 0.66 -17.29
N VAL A 217 0.00 -0.57 -17.78
CA VAL A 217 -0.75 -1.69 -17.21
C VAL A 217 0.20 -2.83 -16.87
N ASP A 218 0.11 -3.32 -15.63
CA ASP A 218 0.92 -4.44 -15.15
C ASP A 218 0.21 -5.21 -14.03
N GLU A 219 0.77 -6.35 -13.62
CA GLU A 219 0.35 -7.07 -12.42
C GLU A 219 0.96 -6.51 -11.12
N GLY A 220 0.14 -6.51 -10.07
CA GLY A 220 0.54 -6.29 -8.70
C GLY A 220 0.24 -7.49 -7.81
N ILE A 221 0.89 -7.52 -6.65
CA ILE A 221 0.58 -8.48 -5.59
C ILE A 221 0.24 -7.77 -4.29
N VAL A 222 -0.80 -8.25 -3.62
CA VAL A 222 -1.10 -7.92 -2.23
C VAL A 222 -0.58 -9.07 -1.35
N PRO A 223 0.51 -8.89 -0.58
CA PRO A 223 1.10 -9.96 0.20
C PRO A 223 0.08 -10.61 1.15
N PHE A 224 -0.12 -11.93 1.01
CA PHE A 224 -1.07 -12.67 1.83
C PHE A 224 -0.73 -14.16 1.90
N GLN A 225 -0.32 -14.61 3.08
CA GLN A 225 0.08 -16.01 3.35
C GLN A 225 -1.02 -16.83 4.05
N GLY A 226 -2.20 -16.26 4.28
CA GLY A 226 -3.30 -16.98 4.92
C GLY A 226 -3.90 -18.04 4.00
N ARG A 227 -4.69 -18.97 4.57
CA ARG A 227 -5.42 -19.98 3.80
C ARG A 227 -6.49 -19.30 2.96
N SER A 228 -6.31 -19.30 1.64
CA SER A 228 -7.28 -18.77 0.68
C SER A 228 -7.12 -19.46 -0.67
N ARG A 229 -8.23 -19.65 -1.39
CA ARG A 229 -8.25 -20.20 -2.76
C ARG A 229 -7.86 -19.18 -3.82
N ILE A 230 -7.81 -17.89 -3.46
CA ILE A 230 -7.47 -16.79 -4.38
C ILE A 230 -6.00 -16.36 -4.27
N THR A 231 -5.21 -17.04 -3.43
CA THR A 231 -3.78 -16.75 -3.30
C THR A 231 -3.03 -17.41 -4.45
N VAL A 232 -2.17 -16.66 -5.11
CA VAL A 232 -1.23 -17.13 -6.13
C VAL A 232 0.20 -17.09 -5.59
N ASP A 233 1.09 -17.80 -6.28
CA ASP A 233 2.54 -17.74 -6.05
C ASP A 233 3.22 -17.26 -7.34
N MET A 234 3.75 -16.03 -7.29
CA MET A 234 4.47 -15.35 -8.37
C MET A 234 5.97 -15.38 -8.04
N GLN A 235 6.63 -16.47 -8.45
CA GLN A 235 8.03 -16.77 -8.12
C GLN A 235 9.00 -15.63 -8.47
N ASP A 236 8.67 -14.76 -9.42
CA ASP A 236 9.51 -13.67 -9.88
C ASP A 236 9.48 -12.41 -8.98
N LYS A 237 8.56 -12.32 -8.00
CA LYS A 237 8.45 -11.15 -7.11
C LYS A 237 9.06 -11.47 -5.72
N PRO A 238 9.75 -10.51 -5.05
CA PRO A 238 10.43 -10.73 -3.76
C PRO A 238 9.52 -11.33 -2.66
N ASP A 239 8.23 -10.96 -2.66
CA ASP A 239 7.17 -11.55 -1.83
C ASP A 239 6.07 -12.15 -2.73
N GLY A 240 6.45 -13.12 -3.56
CA GLY A 240 5.61 -13.70 -4.62
C GLY A 240 4.28 -14.32 -4.19
N LYS A 241 4.05 -14.56 -2.90
CA LYS A 241 2.82 -15.21 -2.41
C LYS A 241 1.79 -14.21 -1.91
N GLY A 242 0.65 -14.14 -2.61
CA GLY A 242 -0.39 -13.17 -2.26
C GLY A 242 -1.58 -13.18 -3.19
N ILE A 243 -2.36 -12.10 -3.15
CA ILE A 243 -3.53 -11.90 -3.99
C ILE A 243 -3.10 -11.06 -5.20
N LYS A 244 -3.30 -11.61 -6.41
CA LYS A 244 -2.98 -10.91 -7.66
C LYS A 244 -4.02 -9.85 -7.98
N VAL A 245 -3.55 -8.71 -8.47
CA VAL A 245 -4.37 -7.57 -8.91
C VAL A 245 -3.80 -7.03 -10.20
N TRP A 246 -4.65 -6.75 -11.18
CA TRP A 246 -4.27 -6.09 -12.43
C TRP A 246 -4.40 -4.59 -12.24
N GLN A 247 -3.39 -3.81 -12.60
CA GLN A 247 -3.30 -2.40 -12.21
C GLN A 247 -3.01 -1.51 -13.42
N LEU A 248 -3.68 -0.37 -13.49
CA LEU A 248 -3.37 0.72 -14.41
C LEU A 248 -2.86 1.93 -13.62
N SER A 249 -1.69 2.44 -13.98
CA SER A 249 -1.00 3.52 -13.27
C SER A 249 -0.41 4.56 -14.24
N GLN A 250 -0.22 5.79 -13.74
CA GLN A 250 0.60 6.82 -14.38
C GLN A 250 1.55 7.43 -13.35
N CYS A 251 2.87 7.34 -13.59
CA CYS A 251 3.90 7.90 -12.70
C CYS A 251 3.77 7.45 -11.22
N GLY A 252 3.36 6.21 -10.96
CA GLY A 252 3.13 5.69 -9.60
C GLY A 252 1.72 5.93 -9.04
N TYR A 253 0.93 6.79 -9.69
CA TYR A 253 -0.45 7.07 -9.30
C TYR A 253 -1.38 5.98 -9.82
N LEU A 254 -2.00 5.23 -8.91
CA LEU A 254 -2.86 4.11 -9.26
C LEU A 254 -4.26 4.61 -9.66
N LEU A 255 -4.66 4.38 -10.91
CA LEU A 255 -5.89 4.92 -11.51
C LEU A 255 -7.05 3.92 -11.49
N ARG A 256 -6.77 2.67 -11.91
CA ARG A 256 -7.74 1.58 -12.01
C ARG A 256 -7.12 0.25 -11.61
N TRP A 257 -7.93 -0.68 -11.14
CA TRP A 257 -7.51 -2.05 -10.90
C TRP A 257 -8.65 -3.06 -11.02
N ILE A 258 -8.29 -4.29 -11.37
CA ILE A 258 -9.20 -5.42 -11.49
C ILE A 258 -8.64 -6.60 -10.68
N TRP A 259 -9.49 -7.21 -9.87
CA TRP A 259 -9.09 -8.37 -9.06
C TRP A 259 -8.90 -9.62 -9.91
N HIS A 260 -8.05 -10.54 -9.45
CA HIS A 260 -7.82 -11.82 -10.13
C HIS A 260 -8.30 -13.00 -9.29
N ILE A 261 -8.95 -13.97 -9.94
CA ILE A 261 -9.20 -15.30 -9.38
C ILE A 261 -8.36 -16.32 -10.16
N PRO A 262 -7.55 -17.14 -9.47
CA PRO A 262 -6.76 -18.17 -10.13
C PRO A 262 -7.64 -19.32 -10.65
N GLY A 263 -7.20 -19.90 -11.76
CA GLY A 263 -7.77 -21.09 -12.38
C GLY A 263 -8.14 -20.86 -13.85
N GLU A 264 -8.05 -21.91 -14.65
CA GLU A 264 -8.16 -21.84 -16.13
C GLU A 264 -9.51 -21.31 -16.65
N LYS A 265 -10.58 -21.50 -15.87
CA LYS A 265 -11.94 -20.98 -16.16
C LYS A 265 -12.24 -19.63 -15.52
N PHE A 266 -11.33 -19.15 -14.67
CA PHE A 266 -11.43 -17.89 -13.95
C PHE A 266 -10.35 -16.93 -14.47
N GLY A 267 -10.26 -15.74 -13.89
CA GLY A 267 -9.25 -14.76 -14.29
C GLY A 267 -9.60 -13.37 -13.78
N PRO A 268 -9.44 -12.32 -14.60
CA PRO A 268 -9.87 -10.97 -14.23
C PRO A 268 -11.36 -10.94 -13.88
N VAL A 269 -11.68 -10.49 -12.68
CA VAL A 269 -13.05 -10.43 -12.17
C VAL A 269 -13.88 -9.45 -13.01
N GLY A 270 -15.02 -9.90 -13.53
CA GLY A 270 -15.95 -9.06 -14.28
C GLY A 270 -15.52 -8.74 -15.71
N VAL A 271 -14.50 -9.42 -16.25
CA VAL A 271 -14.01 -9.22 -17.62
C VAL A 271 -14.33 -10.45 -18.46
N GLU A 272 -15.00 -10.24 -19.59
CA GLU A 272 -15.24 -11.29 -20.59
C GLU A 272 -13.99 -11.52 -21.45
N PHE A 273 -13.64 -12.78 -21.69
CA PHE A 273 -12.50 -13.17 -22.54
C PHE A 273 -12.71 -14.54 -23.17
N ARG A 274 -11.86 -14.90 -24.16
CA ARG A 274 -11.94 -16.18 -24.84
C ARG A 274 -11.43 -17.33 -23.95
N CYS A 275 -12.35 -18.20 -23.50
CA CYS A 275 -11.99 -19.36 -22.70
C CYS A 275 -11.37 -20.53 -23.50
N SER A 276 -11.79 -20.80 -24.75
CA SER A 276 -11.12 -21.62 -25.80
C SER A 276 -12.08 -21.92 -26.98
N GLY A 277 -11.55 -22.15 -28.20
CA GLY A 277 -12.22 -22.94 -29.24
C GLY A 277 -13.22 -22.26 -30.22
N GLY A 278 -13.53 -20.97 -30.09
CA GLY A 278 -14.45 -20.30 -31.03
C GLY A 278 -13.75 -19.63 -32.22
N SER A 279 -14.17 -19.96 -33.44
CA SER A 279 -13.87 -19.18 -34.65
C SER A 279 -14.64 -17.86 -34.61
N HIS A 280 -13.94 -16.74 -34.39
CA HIS A 280 -14.55 -15.42 -34.54
C HIS A 280 -13.70 -14.56 -35.48
N PRO A 281 -14.31 -13.99 -36.54
CA PRO A 281 -13.62 -13.32 -37.63
C PRO A 281 -13.52 -11.79 -37.49
N ASN A 282 -13.97 -11.18 -36.38
CA ASN A 282 -13.99 -9.71 -36.24
C ASN A 282 -12.78 -9.18 -35.43
N PRO A 283 -11.80 -8.51 -36.07
CA PRO A 283 -10.58 -8.01 -35.41
C PRO A 283 -10.78 -6.77 -34.53
N THR A 284 -12.03 -6.31 -34.35
CA THR A 284 -12.36 -5.13 -33.52
C THR A 284 -13.04 -5.47 -32.20
N GLU A 285 -13.43 -6.73 -31.97
CA GLU A 285 -14.13 -7.14 -30.75
C GLU A 285 -13.17 -7.66 -29.68
N THR A 286 -13.35 -7.28 -28.41
CA THR A 286 -12.46 -7.72 -27.32
C THR A 286 -12.69 -9.18 -26.88
N LYS A 287 -13.84 -9.77 -27.22
CA LYS A 287 -14.26 -11.12 -26.80
C LYS A 287 -13.35 -12.24 -27.29
N HIS A 288 -12.55 -12.01 -28.34
CA HIS A 288 -11.62 -13.01 -28.87
C HIS A 288 -10.24 -12.99 -28.19
N LEU A 289 -9.94 -11.95 -27.40
CA LEU A 289 -8.70 -11.80 -26.66
C LEU A 289 -8.58 -12.85 -25.55
N CYS A 290 -7.35 -13.22 -25.21
CA CYS A 290 -7.09 -14.04 -24.02
C CYS A 290 -7.29 -13.21 -22.73
N ALA A 291 -7.35 -13.89 -21.58
CA ALA A 291 -7.61 -13.24 -20.29
C ALA A 291 -6.65 -12.08 -19.98
N THR A 292 -5.35 -12.22 -20.28
CA THR A 292 -4.36 -11.16 -20.03
C THR A 292 -4.54 -9.98 -20.99
N GLN A 293 -4.81 -10.23 -22.26
CA GLN A 293 -5.07 -9.15 -23.21
C GLN A 293 -6.39 -8.41 -22.91
N ALA A 294 -7.44 -9.15 -22.57
CA ALA A 294 -8.76 -8.59 -22.26
C ALA A 294 -8.71 -7.65 -21.04
N VAL A 295 -7.85 -7.93 -20.04
CA VAL A 295 -7.74 -7.05 -18.88
C VAL A 295 -7.15 -5.67 -19.23
N VAL A 296 -6.28 -5.57 -20.24
CA VAL A 296 -5.77 -4.27 -20.71
C VAL A 296 -6.91 -3.45 -21.30
N SER A 297 -7.72 -4.05 -22.17
CA SER A 297 -8.89 -3.37 -22.76
C SER A 297 -9.86 -2.92 -21.68
N ALA A 298 -10.21 -3.80 -20.74
CA ALA A 298 -11.13 -3.48 -19.65
C ALA A 298 -10.62 -2.34 -18.74
N LEU A 299 -9.31 -2.32 -18.43
CA LEU A 299 -8.72 -1.24 -17.63
C LEU A 299 -8.74 0.10 -18.38
N ILE A 300 -8.42 0.11 -19.67
CA ILE A 300 -8.47 1.31 -20.52
C ILE A 300 -9.90 1.83 -20.69
N GLU A 301 -10.85 0.94 -20.97
CA GLU A 301 -12.28 1.27 -21.06
C GLU A 301 -12.79 1.85 -19.74
N SER A 302 -12.42 1.25 -18.60
CA SER A 302 -12.82 1.75 -17.26
C SER A 302 -12.21 3.11 -16.91
N LEU A 303 -11.09 3.48 -17.54
CA LEU A 303 -10.45 4.78 -17.39
C LEU A 303 -11.15 5.86 -18.22
N HIS A 304 -11.93 5.47 -19.24
CA HIS A 304 -12.46 6.35 -20.27
C HIS A 304 -11.35 7.14 -20.98
N LEU A 305 -10.26 6.45 -21.33
CA LEU A 305 -9.19 7.04 -22.12
C LEU A 305 -9.57 6.99 -23.59
N ASP A 306 -9.74 8.14 -24.23
CA ASP A 306 -10.12 8.26 -25.65
C ASP A 306 -8.91 8.35 -26.59
N THR A 307 -7.78 8.84 -26.07
CA THR A 307 -6.51 8.97 -26.80
C THR A 307 -5.35 8.88 -25.83
N GLY A 308 -4.27 8.23 -26.25
CA GLY A 308 -3.09 8.03 -25.41
C GLY A 308 -2.20 6.91 -25.93
N ASN A 309 -1.23 6.49 -25.12
CA ASN A 309 -0.43 5.30 -25.34
C ASN A 309 -0.38 4.48 -24.05
N VAL A 310 -0.75 3.19 -24.13
CA VAL A 310 -0.62 2.24 -23.03
C VAL A 310 0.68 1.44 -23.18
N TYR A 311 1.47 1.43 -22.11
CA TYR A 311 2.67 0.60 -21.96
C TYR A 311 2.32 -0.68 -21.21
N VAL A 312 2.73 -1.84 -21.75
CA VAL A 312 2.42 -3.15 -21.15
C VAL A 312 3.60 -4.12 -21.18
N ASP A 313 3.72 -5.00 -20.18
CA ASP A 313 4.69 -6.10 -20.20
C ASP A 313 4.30 -7.16 -21.26
N ASN A 314 5.28 -7.98 -21.61
CA ASN A 314 5.16 -9.12 -22.52
C ASN A 314 4.11 -10.18 -22.13
N LEU A 315 3.56 -10.13 -20.92
CA LEU A 315 2.42 -10.95 -20.50
C LEU A 315 1.13 -10.56 -21.24
N PHE A 316 0.99 -9.28 -21.57
CA PHE A 316 -0.21 -8.69 -22.14
C PHE A 316 -0.10 -8.49 -23.65
N THR A 317 1.12 -8.37 -24.17
CA THR A 317 1.38 -7.98 -25.57
C THR A 317 0.84 -8.99 -26.59
N GLY A 318 0.22 -8.48 -27.66
CA GLY A 318 -0.17 -9.26 -28.83
C GLY A 318 -0.71 -8.38 -29.96
N ALA A 319 -0.53 -8.81 -31.21
CA ALA A 319 -0.89 -8.03 -32.39
C ALA A 319 -2.40 -7.73 -32.46
N ASP A 320 -3.26 -8.67 -32.04
CA ASP A 320 -4.72 -8.49 -32.02
C ASP A 320 -5.15 -7.38 -31.05
N LEU A 321 -4.68 -7.44 -29.79
CA LEU A 321 -4.93 -6.39 -28.79
C LEU A 321 -4.50 -5.02 -29.30
N PHE A 322 -3.29 -4.93 -29.86
CA PHE A 322 -2.74 -3.66 -30.32
C PHE A 322 -3.51 -3.13 -31.54
N THR A 323 -3.99 -4.02 -32.41
CA THR A 323 -4.86 -3.66 -33.54
C THR A 323 -6.19 -3.10 -33.02
N ILE A 324 -6.82 -3.74 -32.03
CA ILE A 324 -8.08 -3.26 -31.41
C ILE A 324 -7.90 -1.88 -30.78
N LEU A 325 -6.88 -1.73 -29.91
CA LEU A 325 -6.61 -0.46 -29.23
C LEU A 325 -6.36 0.66 -30.26
N ARG A 326 -5.61 0.36 -31.32
CA ARG A 326 -5.40 1.32 -32.41
C ARG A 326 -6.71 1.73 -33.09
N HIS A 327 -7.62 0.79 -33.34
CA HIS A 327 -8.93 1.11 -33.90
C HIS A 327 -9.77 1.99 -32.97
N GLN A 328 -9.57 1.90 -31.66
CA GLN A 328 -10.18 2.75 -30.65
C GLN A 328 -9.47 4.12 -30.49
N GLY A 329 -8.41 4.41 -31.25
CA GLY A 329 -7.62 5.64 -31.11
C GLY A 329 -6.57 5.60 -30.00
N ILE A 330 -6.35 4.42 -29.39
CA ILE A 330 -5.39 4.22 -28.31
C ILE A 330 -4.10 3.59 -28.86
N GLY A 331 -2.98 4.26 -28.63
CA GLY A 331 -1.66 3.72 -28.86
C GLY A 331 -1.36 2.58 -27.90
N ALA A 332 -0.61 1.58 -28.34
CA ALA A 332 -0.09 0.53 -27.49
C ALA A 332 1.39 0.27 -27.79
N THR A 333 2.19 0.08 -26.75
CA THR A 333 3.62 -0.22 -26.83
C THR A 333 3.99 -1.24 -25.77
N GLY A 334 4.71 -2.29 -26.13
CA GLY A 334 5.07 -3.33 -25.16
C GLY A 334 6.21 -4.20 -25.64
N THR A 335 6.92 -4.83 -24.71
CA THR A 335 7.85 -5.91 -25.05
C THR A 335 7.07 -7.14 -25.49
N VAL A 336 7.64 -7.99 -26.35
CA VAL A 336 6.93 -9.15 -26.89
C VAL A 336 7.74 -10.44 -26.83
N ARG A 337 7.07 -11.54 -26.50
CA ARG A 337 7.70 -12.86 -26.47
C ARG A 337 7.77 -13.46 -27.88
N PRO A 338 8.80 -14.27 -28.19
CA PRO A 338 8.91 -14.94 -29.49
C PRO A 338 7.75 -15.89 -29.84
N ASN A 339 6.98 -16.34 -28.85
CA ASN A 339 5.83 -17.25 -29.04
C ASN A 339 4.48 -16.53 -29.17
N ALA A 340 4.47 -15.19 -29.30
CA ALA A 340 3.27 -14.36 -29.41
C ALA A 340 2.86 -14.08 -30.87
N SER A 341 3.02 -15.06 -31.77
CA SER A 341 2.71 -14.93 -33.21
C SER A 341 3.37 -13.73 -33.91
N ILE A 342 4.62 -13.47 -33.57
CA ILE A 342 5.44 -12.50 -34.32
C ILE A 342 6.08 -13.14 -35.55
N TYR A 343 6.69 -12.33 -36.42
CA TYR A 343 7.30 -12.76 -37.67
C TYR A 343 8.42 -13.78 -37.44
N LYS A 344 8.43 -14.86 -38.24
CA LYS A 344 9.34 -16.00 -38.09
C LYS A 344 10.83 -15.62 -38.05
N GLU A 345 11.27 -14.62 -38.81
CA GLU A 345 12.67 -14.20 -38.81
C GLU A 345 13.07 -13.54 -37.49
N ILE A 346 12.17 -12.78 -36.87
CA ILE A 346 12.40 -12.18 -35.54
C ILE A 346 12.59 -13.28 -34.50
N VAL A 347 11.79 -14.34 -34.57
CA VAL A 347 11.91 -15.51 -33.69
C VAL A 347 13.26 -16.21 -33.88
N GLN A 348 13.71 -16.37 -35.13
CA GLN A 348 15.01 -16.95 -35.45
C GLN A 348 16.16 -16.08 -34.93
N LEU A 349 16.11 -14.76 -35.14
CA LEU A 349 17.09 -13.81 -34.63
C LEU A 349 17.21 -13.88 -33.10
N LYS A 350 16.09 -13.88 -32.36
CA LYS A 350 16.10 -14.02 -30.90
C LYS A 350 16.65 -15.38 -30.45
N ALA A 351 16.40 -16.45 -31.20
CA ALA A 351 16.96 -17.77 -30.90
C ALA A 351 18.48 -17.84 -31.15
N LEU A 352 18.99 -17.13 -32.16
CA LEU A 352 20.43 -16.98 -32.41
C LEU A 352 21.10 -16.14 -31.31
N ASP A 353 20.47 -15.04 -30.91
CA ASP A 353 20.95 -14.16 -29.83
C ASP A 353 21.11 -14.92 -28.51
N LYS A 354 20.11 -15.73 -28.12
CA LYS A 354 20.19 -16.60 -26.94
C LYS A 354 21.34 -17.61 -26.99
N LYS A 355 21.81 -17.97 -28.19
CA LYS A 355 22.95 -18.88 -28.40
C LYS A 355 24.28 -18.14 -28.55
N GLY A 356 24.30 -16.81 -28.44
CA GLY A 356 25.48 -15.98 -28.71
C GLY A 356 25.92 -15.99 -30.18
N LYS A 357 25.01 -16.31 -31.11
CA LYS A 357 25.26 -16.41 -32.56
C LYS A 357 24.53 -15.34 -33.36
N CYS A 358 24.13 -14.26 -32.71
CA CYS A 358 23.54 -13.11 -33.39
C CYS A 358 24.65 -12.14 -33.75
N ASP A 359 24.79 -11.86 -35.06
CA ASP A 359 25.85 -11.00 -35.59
C ASP A 359 25.53 -9.49 -35.44
N TRP A 360 24.49 -9.13 -34.70
CA TRP A 360 24.11 -7.73 -34.50
C TRP A 360 25.01 -7.06 -33.48
N THR A 361 25.53 -5.88 -33.84
CA THR A 361 26.24 -5.00 -32.91
C THR A 361 25.26 -4.20 -32.05
N TRP A 362 25.73 -3.66 -30.94
CA TRP A 362 24.94 -2.76 -30.09
C TRP A 362 24.33 -1.62 -30.92
N GLY A 363 23.08 -1.27 -30.64
CA GLY A 363 22.33 -0.20 -31.31
C GLY A 363 21.63 -0.63 -32.61
N GLN A 364 22.03 -1.77 -33.22
CA GLN A 364 21.37 -2.25 -34.44
C GLN A 364 19.90 -2.56 -34.19
N HIS A 365 19.04 -2.17 -35.12
CA HIS A 365 17.61 -2.42 -35.07
C HIS A 365 17.06 -2.75 -36.45
N ARG A 366 15.91 -3.43 -36.48
CA ARG A 366 15.06 -3.59 -37.66
C ARG A 366 13.60 -3.71 -37.24
N GLU A 367 12.73 -3.37 -38.18
CA GLU A 367 11.29 -3.33 -38.02
C GLU A 367 10.58 -4.13 -39.11
N TRP A 368 9.45 -4.73 -38.73
CA TRP A 368 8.62 -5.54 -39.62
C TRP A 368 7.14 -5.25 -39.34
N PRO A 369 6.42 -4.59 -40.27
CA PRO A 369 4.99 -4.44 -40.16
C PRO A 369 4.29 -5.80 -40.06
N THR A 370 3.30 -5.90 -39.20
CA THR A 370 2.37 -7.04 -39.20
C THR A 370 1.63 -7.13 -40.54
N PRO A 371 1.11 -8.31 -40.95
CA PRO A 371 0.44 -8.49 -42.25
C PRO A 371 -0.65 -7.46 -42.58
N ASN A 372 -1.37 -6.98 -41.56
CA ASN A 372 -2.44 -5.99 -41.71
C ASN A 372 -1.92 -4.53 -41.69
N ASN A 373 -0.60 -4.32 -41.59
CA ASN A 373 0.09 -3.03 -41.49
C ASN A 373 -0.27 -2.19 -40.24
N LYS A 374 -0.98 -2.73 -39.25
CA LYS A 374 -1.52 -1.95 -38.11
C LYS A 374 -0.60 -1.88 -36.90
N VAL A 375 0.26 -2.88 -36.75
CA VAL A 375 1.21 -3.00 -35.64
C VAL A 375 2.61 -3.19 -36.22
N ASN A 376 3.59 -2.51 -35.64
CA ASN A 376 4.99 -2.66 -35.98
C ASN A 376 5.69 -3.62 -35.01
N GLN A 377 6.53 -4.51 -35.55
CA GLN A 377 7.33 -5.45 -34.78
C GLN A 377 8.78 -4.99 -34.86
N ILE A 378 9.40 -4.65 -33.73
CA ILE A 378 10.70 -4.00 -33.70
C ILE A 378 11.66 -4.90 -32.93
N ALA A 379 12.82 -5.19 -33.51
CA ALA A 379 13.93 -5.81 -32.80
C ALA A 379 15.06 -4.80 -32.67
N TRP A 380 15.63 -4.69 -31.46
CA TRP A 380 16.74 -3.79 -31.16
C TRP A 380 17.79 -4.52 -30.32
N LYS A 381 19.05 -4.38 -30.70
CA LYS A 381 20.19 -5.00 -30.01
C LYS A 381 20.74 -4.05 -28.94
N ASP A 382 20.44 -4.33 -27.68
CA ASP A 382 21.20 -3.80 -26.55
C ASP A 382 22.31 -4.81 -26.19
N SER A 383 22.46 -5.17 -24.92
CA SER A 383 23.22 -6.37 -24.54
C SER A 383 22.55 -7.65 -25.07
N ALA A 384 21.23 -7.77 -24.92
CA ALA A 384 20.38 -8.79 -25.55
C ALA A 384 19.53 -8.19 -26.69
N LEU A 385 19.01 -9.05 -27.57
CA LEU A 385 18.09 -8.64 -28.62
C LEU A 385 16.68 -8.40 -28.07
N VAL A 386 16.31 -7.17 -27.76
CA VAL A 386 14.99 -6.83 -27.21
C VAL A 386 13.95 -6.75 -28.32
N LEU A 387 12.75 -7.27 -28.07
CA LEU A 387 11.64 -7.30 -29.03
C LEU A 387 10.47 -6.44 -28.54
N PHE A 388 9.94 -5.59 -29.40
CA PHE A 388 8.78 -4.74 -29.12
C PHE A 388 7.66 -4.96 -30.14
N LEU A 389 6.41 -4.78 -29.68
CA LEU A 389 5.31 -4.37 -30.54
C LEU A 389 5.00 -2.90 -30.27
N SER A 390 4.63 -2.16 -31.30
CA SER A 390 4.07 -0.83 -31.13
C SER A 390 3.09 -0.46 -32.23
N THR A 391 2.10 0.35 -31.89
CA THR A 391 1.24 1.05 -32.86
C THR A 391 1.65 2.50 -33.06
N VAL A 392 2.60 3.01 -32.27
CA VAL A 392 3.00 4.43 -32.22
C VAL A 392 4.39 4.64 -32.81
N TYR A 393 5.33 3.73 -32.57
CA TYR A 393 6.72 3.88 -33.01
C TYR A 393 7.01 3.19 -34.35
N MET A 394 7.68 3.91 -35.26
CA MET A 394 8.22 3.39 -36.52
C MET A 394 9.42 2.47 -36.29
N GLY A 395 10.10 2.60 -35.15
CA GLY A 395 11.25 1.77 -34.82
C GLY A 395 12.56 2.27 -35.41
N ASN A 396 12.60 3.54 -35.82
CA ASN A 396 13.81 4.25 -36.26
C ASN A 396 13.99 5.60 -35.54
N GLU A 397 13.05 5.97 -34.67
CA GLU A 397 13.14 7.19 -33.88
C GLU A 397 14.20 7.03 -32.79
N ILE A 398 14.95 8.09 -32.55
CA ILE A 398 16.12 8.08 -31.67
C ILE A 398 15.93 9.02 -30.47
N SER A 399 16.44 8.60 -29.32
CA SER A 399 16.46 9.37 -28.09
C SER A 399 17.78 9.18 -27.35
N PHE A 400 18.31 10.28 -26.82
CA PHE A 400 19.54 10.25 -26.04
C PHE A 400 19.21 10.01 -24.56
N ARG A 401 19.97 9.10 -23.93
CA ARG A 401 19.89 8.85 -22.48
C ARG A 401 21.29 8.68 -21.91
N ARG A 402 21.56 9.35 -20.79
CA ARG A 402 22.77 9.13 -20.00
C ARG A 402 22.68 7.79 -19.30
N ARG A 403 23.59 6.86 -19.64
CA ARG A 403 23.66 5.52 -19.03
C ARG A 403 25.00 5.32 -18.35
N ARG A 404 25.02 4.44 -17.34
CA ARG A 404 26.25 3.96 -16.72
C ARG A 404 26.71 2.67 -17.35
N ARG A 405 28.02 2.46 -17.38
CA ARG A 405 28.63 1.21 -17.81
C ARG A 405 28.16 0.10 -16.87
N PRO A 406 27.60 -1.00 -17.38
CA PRO A 406 27.18 -2.08 -16.52
C PRO A 406 28.35 -2.71 -15.76
N THR A 407 28.15 -3.04 -14.49
CA THR A 407 29.18 -3.63 -13.62
C THR A 407 29.28 -5.14 -13.80
N SER A 408 28.17 -5.83 -14.13
CA SER A 408 28.09 -7.29 -14.28
C SER A 408 29.08 -7.86 -15.30
N SER A 409 29.86 -8.88 -14.91
CA SER A 409 30.84 -9.58 -15.76
C SER A 409 30.22 -10.62 -16.70
N SER A 410 28.90 -10.69 -16.79
CA SER A 410 28.20 -11.70 -17.60
C SER A 410 28.50 -11.55 -19.09
N ALA A 411 28.75 -12.66 -19.79
CA ALA A 411 29.15 -12.66 -21.21
C ALA A 411 28.14 -11.97 -22.14
N TRP A 412 26.84 -12.05 -21.86
CA TRP A 412 25.80 -11.38 -22.64
C TRP A 412 25.82 -9.84 -22.52
N MET A 413 26.57 -9.29 -21.55
CA MET A 413 26.81 -7.84 -21.41
C MET A 413 27.97 -7.33 -22.27
N GLY A 414 28.62 -8.22 -23.04
CA GLY A 414 29.69 -7.85 -23.98
C GLY A 414 29.32 -6.68 -24.88
N PRO A 415 28.23 -6.73 -25.67
CA PRO A 415 27.91 -5.68 -26.65
C PRO A 415 27.79 -4.28 -26.05
N ILE A 416 27.12 -4.14 -24.89
CA ILE A 416 26.99 -2.85 -24.21
C ILE A 416 28.31 -2.41 -23.57
N LYS A 417 29.11 -3.33 -23.02
CA LYS A 417 30.43 -2.99 -22.47
C LYS A 417 31.41 -2.59 -23.56
N ASP A 418 31.38 -3.26 -24.71
CA ASP A 418 32.23 -2.90 -25.85
C ASP A 418 31.87 -1.50 -26.34
N HIS A 419 30.56 -1.18 -26.40
CA HIS A 419 30.09 0.16 -26.75
C HIS A 419 30.57 1.25 -25.78
N PHE A 420 30.58 0.98 -24.47
CA PHE A 420 31.06 1.94 -23.46
C PHE A 420 32.59 2.10 -23.44
N GLY A 421 33.38 1.14 -23.92
CA GLY A 421 34.85 1.17 -23.83
C GLY A 421 35.35 1.34 -22.38
N GLU A 422 36.19 2.34 -22.11
CA GLU A 422 36.66 2.65 -20.75
C GLU A 422 35.74 3.64 -19.99
N ASN A 423 34.71 4.18 -20.64
CA ASN A 423 33.86 5.20 -20.03
C ASN A 423 32.94 4.59 -18.97
N ALA A 424 32.91 5.19 -17.77
CA ALA A 424 31.99 4.78 -16.71
C ALA A 424 30.55 5.28 -16.94
N ILE A 425 30.38 6.40 -17.64
CA ILE A 425 29.11 7.05 -17.95
C ILE A 425 29.18 7.57 -19.38
N MET A 426 28.11 7.41 -20.16
CA MET A 426 28.04 7.86 -21.54
C MET A 426 26.61 8.24 -21.92
N ASP A 427 26.48 9.27 -22.77
CA ASP A 427 25.21 9.60 -23.41
C ASP A 427 25.04 8.66 -24.61
N CYS A 428 24.08 7.74 -24.50
CA CYS A 428 23.84 6.68 -25.47
C CYS A 428 22.70 7.05 -26.41
N GLU A 429 22.87 6.75 -27.70
CA GLU A 429 21.83 6.82 -28.70
C GLU A 429 20.93 5.58 -28.59
N LEU A 430 19.71 5.75 -28.11
CA LEU A 430 18.74 4.66 -27.92
C LEU A 430 17.58 4.82 -28.90
N LEU A 431 16.97 3.70 -29.26
CA LEU A 431 15.69 3.73 -29.95
C LEU A 431 14.62 4.33 -29.02
N SER A 432 13.85 5.31 -29.51
CA SER A 432 12.84 6.01 -28.70
C SER A 432 11.85 5.06 -28.05
N VAL A 433 11.40 4.02 -28.76
CA VAL A 433 10.52 2.99 -28.19
C VAL A 433 11.13 2.30 -26.97
N ALA A 434 12.44 2.05 -26.97
CA ALA A 434 13.15 1.40 -25.87
C ALA A 434 13.37 2.39 -24.71
N ALA A 435 13.73 3.65 -25.02
CA ALA A 435 13.89 4.69 -24.03
C ALA A 435 12.57 4.98 -23.30
N ASP A 436 11.49 5.23 -24.05
CA ASP A 436 10.19 5.56 -23.50
C ASP A 436 9.55 4.37 -22.77
N TYR A 437 9.73 3.13 -23.27
CA TYR A 437 9.28 1.93 -22.55
C TYR A 437 9.92 1.83 -21.15
N ASN A 438 11.24 2.06 -21.05
CA ASN A 438 11.94 2.04 -19.77
C ASN A 438 11.46 3.12 -18.80
N ASP A 439 11.22 4.32 -19.32
CA ASP A 439 10.80 5.46 -18.51
C ASP A 439 9.35 5.30 -18.02
N LEU A 440 8.47 4.64 -18.80
CA LEU A 440 7.02 4.68 -18.60
C LEU A 440 6.40 3.37 -18.09
N MET A 441 6.96 2.20 -18.45
CA MET A 441 6.40 0.90 -18.05
C MET A 441 6.41 0.68 -16.53
N ASN A 442 7.40 1.26 -15.83
CA ASN A 442 7.61 1.06 -14.39
C ASN A 442 6.59 1.79 -13.49
N ALA A 443 5.52 2.36 -14.04
CA ALA A 443 4.53 3.12 -13.26
C ALA A 443 3.83 2.29 -12.17
N ILE A 444 3.65 0.98 -12.37
CA ILE A 444 3.07 0.09 -11.34
C ILE A 444 4.12 -0.22 -10.27
N ASP A 445 5.37 -0.46 -10.63
CA ASP A 445 6.45 -0.72 -9.67
C ASP A 445 6.70 0.49 -8.76
N ILE A 446 6.65 1.71 -9.29
CA ILE A 446 6.70 2.94 -8.49
C ILE A 446 5.50 3.00 -7.51
N SER A 447 4.30 2.62 -7.96
CA SER A 447 3.12 2.53 -7.09
C SER A 447 3.32 1.51 -5.97
N ASN A 448 3.86 0.34 -6.31
CA ASN A 448 4.19 -0.73 -5.36
C ASN A 448 5.20 -0.22 -4.31
N GLN A 449 6.19 0.56 -4.73
CA GLN A 449 7.19 1.17 -3.86
C GLN A 449 6.54 2.15 -2.85
N TYR A 450 5.65 3.04 -3.30
CA TYR A 450 4.91 3.95 -2.39
C TYR A 450 4.03 3.18 -1.39
N ARG A 451 3.43 2.06 -1.80
CA ARG A 451 2.67 1.23 -0.85
C ARG A 451 3.61 0.54 0.15
N ALA A 452 4.75 0.03 -0.30
CA ALA A 452 5.74 -0.64 0.57
C ALA A 452 6.36 0.30 1.62
N GLN A 453 6.53 1.60 1.32
CA GLN A 453 7.03 2.61 2.28
C GLN A 453 6.14 2.75 3.52
N THR A 454 4.85 2.44 3.40
CA THR A 454 3.86 2.59 4.48
C THR A 454 3.34 1.25 5.02
N THR A 455 3.95 0.13 4.60
CA THR A 455 3.63 -1.20 5.14
C THR A 455 4.16 -1.36 6.57
N THR A 456 3.34 -1.95 7.44
CA THR A 456 3.71 -2.30 8.82
C THR A 456 4.17 -3.76 8.92
N ASP A 457 4.99 -4.11 9.92
CA ASP A 457 5.40 -5.49 10.22
C ASP A 457 4.25 -6.36 10.79
N HIS A 458 3.08 -5.78 10.98
CA HIS A 458 1.93 -6.44 11.57
C HIS A 458 1.23 -7.36 10.58
N ARG A 459 1.26 -8.66 10.87
CA ARG A 459 0.56 -9.67 10.07
C ARG A 459 -0.96 -9.58 10.26
N GLU A 460 -1.71 -9.48 9.15
CA GLU A 460 -3.16 -9.64 9.16
C GLU A 460 -3.54 -11.13 9.11
N ARG A 461 -4.28 -11.60 10.11
CA ARG A 461 -4.61 -13.02 10.32
C ARG A 461 -6.11 -13.29 10.23
N ARG A 462 -6.90 -12.33 9.76
CA ARG A 462 -8.37 -12.38 9.74
C ARG A 462 -8.95 -12.46 8.33
N GLY A 463 -8.23 -13.14 7.43
CA GLY A 463 -8.68 -13.44 6.07
C GLY A 463 -8.31 -12.37 5.05
N ALA A 464 -8.47 -12.74 3.78
CA ALA A 464 -8.05 -11.95 2.63
C ALA A 464 -8.72 -10.56 2.56
N ALA A 465 -10.00 -10.43 2.93
CA ALA A 465 -10.70 -9.14 2.91
C ALA A 465 -10.03 -8.09 3.81
N LYS A 466 -9.56 -8.46 5.01
CA LYS A 466 -8.84 -7.51 5.89
C LYS A 466 -7.43 -7.21 5.36
N ALA A 467 -6.79 -8.17 4.71
CA ALA A 467 -5.51 -7.94 4.06
C ALA A 467 -5.66 -6.94 2.90
N LEU A 468 -6.68 -7.10 2.05
CA LEU A 468 -7.01 -6.13 1.00
C LEU A 468 -7.31 -4.75 1.57
N ALA A 469 -8.14 -4.65 2.60
CA ALA A 469 -8.49 -3.37 3.23
C ALA A 469 -7.26 -2.60 3.75
N TRP A 470 -6.36 -3.27 4.48
CA TRP A 470 -5.29 -2.58 5.19
C TRP A 470 -3.95 -2.54 4.47
N SER A 471 -3.63 -3.59 3.70
CA SER A 471 -2.36 -3.67 2.97
C SER A 471 -2.47 -3.12 1.54
N PHE A 472 -3.68 -3.04 0.98
CA PHE A 472 -3.91 -2.46 -0.35
C PHE A 472 -4.73 -1.15 -0.30
N HIS A 473 -5.99 -1.18 0.14
CA HIS A 473 -6.84 0.02 0.05
C HIS A 473 -6.34 1.18 0.93
N LEU A 474 -5.96 0.92 2.18
CA LEU A 474 -5.42 1.99 3.04
C LEU A 474 -4.10 2.55 2.49
N SER A 475 -3.22 1.70 1.97
CA SER A 475 -1.94 2.13 1.40
C SER A 475 -2.12 2.89 0.07
N VAL A 476 -3.07 2.49 -0.77
CA VAL A 476 -3.50 3.24 -1.96
C VAL A 476 -4.06 4.61 -1.58
N ALA A 477 -4.95 4.70 -0.58
CA ALA A 477 -5.49 5.97 -0.11
C ALA A 477 -4.37 6.94 0.35
N VAL A 478 -3.39 6.43 1.09
CA VAL A 478 -2.22 7.21 1.53
C VAL A 478 -1.33 7.61 0.35
N ALA A 479 -0.97 6.67 -0.52
CA ALA A 479 -0.08 6.92 -1.66
C ALA A 479 -0.70 7.90 -2.67
N ASN A 480 -1.94 7.66 -3.09
CA ASN A 480 -2.62 8.51 -4.07
C ASN A 480 -2.89 9.92 -3.50
N SER A 481 -3.33 10.04 -2.24
CA SER A 481 -3.51 11.37 -1.63
C SER A 481 -2.19 12.13 -1.47
N PHE A 482 -1.09 11.43 -1.17
CA PHE A 482 0.26 12.02 -1.18
C PHE A 482 0.68 12.48 -2.59
N LEU A 483 0.45 11.68 -3.61
CA LEU A 483 0.80 12.01 -5.00
C LEU A 483 -0.03 13.19 -5.53
N LEU A 484 -1.30 13.30 -5.14
CA LEU A 484 -2.14 14.45 -5.47
C LEU A 484 -1.60 15.74 -4.84
N GLN A 485 -1.23 15.72 -3.54
CA GLN A 485 -0.64 16.93 -2.95
C GLN A 485 0.75 17.24 -3.53
N LYS A 486 1.55 16.22 -3.88
CA LYS A 486 2.90 16.39 -4.42
C LYS A 486 2.87 17.06 -5.79
N ASN A 487 2.02 16.55 -6.69
CA ASN A 487 1.95 16.97 -8.08
C ASN A 487 0.90 18.07 -8.34
N GLY A 488 0.05 18.37 -7.36
CA GLY A 488 -0.94 19.44 -7.45
C GLY A 488 -0.51 20.75 -6.77
N ASN A 489 -1.45 21.69 -6.75
CA ASN A 489 -1.33 23.01 -6.14
C ASN A 489 -2.39 23.20 -5.05
N PRO A 490 -2.28 22.50 -3.90
CA PRO A 490 -3.22 22.65 -2.80
C PRO A 490 -3.11 24.05 -2.15
N SER A 491 -4.19 24.49 -1.50
CA SER A 491 -4.21 25.76 -0.76
C SER A 491 -3.49 25.71 0.60
N TRP A 492 -2.94 24.56 0.99
CA TRP A 492 -2.14 24.36 2.20
C TRP A 492 -0.71 23.98 1.85
N LYS A 493 0.17 24.04 2.85
CA LYS A 493 1.59 23.70 2.72
C LYS A 493 1.77 22.24 2.26
N LYS A 494 2.47 22.05 1.15
CA LYS A 494 2.90 20.74 0.65
C LYS A 494 3.97 20.11 1.54
N VAL A 495 3.98 18.77 1.55
CA VAL A 495 5.03 17.96 2.18
C VAL A 495 5.82 17.20 1.11
N ARG A 496 7.08 16.86 1.40
CA ARG A 496 8.00 16.30 0.40
C ARG A 496 8.01 14.78 0.41
N THR A 497 7.76 14.17 1.56
CA THR A 497 7.80 12.71 1.73
C THR A 497 6.44 12.15 2.11
N GLN A 498 6.23 10.87 1.78
CA GLN A 498 4.99 10.17 2.14
C GLN A 498 4.86 9.98 3.66
N LEU A 499 5.97 9.82 4.39
CA LEU A 499 5.94 9.70 5.85
C LEU A 499 5.49 11.01 6.52
N GLU A 500 5.99 12.16 6.07
CA GLU A 500 5.49 13.48 6.50
C GLU A 500 3.99 13.62 6.18
N TRP A 501 3.54 13.12 5.03
CA TRP A 501 2.12 13.12 4.69
C TRP A 501 1.28 12.29 5.66
N VAL A 502 1.73 11.07 6.00
CA VAL A 502 1.05 10.25 7.00
C VAL A 502 1.00 10.99 8.35
N GLU A 503 2.05 11.70 8.75
CA GLU A 503 2.05 12.48 9.99
C GLU A 503 1.03 13.61 9.97
N VAL A 504 0.93 14.35 8.86
CA VAL A 504 -0.11 15.37 8.64
C VAL A 504 -1.49 14.76 8.77
N LEU A 505 -1.74 13.60 8.16
CA LEU A 505 -3.03 12.90 8.25
C LEU A 505 -3.35 12.45 9.67
N VAL A 506 -2.39 11.84 10.37
CA VAL A 506 -2.55 11.37 11.76
C VAL A 506 -2.93 12.53 12.67
N ASN A 507 -2.20 13.65 12.58
CA ASN A 507 -2.48 14.83 13.40
C ASN A 507 -3.85 15.43 13.05
N ALA A 508 -4.17 15.59 11.76
CA ALA A 508 -5.45 16.14 11.34
C ALA A 508 -6.65 15.28 11.76
N ILE A 509 -6.53 13.94 11.72
CA ILE A 509 -7.58 13.03 12.20
C ILE A 509 -7.72 13.14 13.73
N PHE A 510 -6.61 13.14 14.47
CA PHE A 510 -6.69 13.29 15.92
C PHE A 510 -7.31 14.63 16.31
N ASP A 511 -6.88 15.75 15.73
CA ASP A 511 -7.43 17.06 16.09
C ASP A 511 -8.91 17.19 15.72
N HIS A 512 -9.37 16.60 14.61
CA HIS A 512 -10.77 16.67 14.19
C HIS A 512 -11.70 15.75 15.01
N TYR A 513 -11.28 14.53 15.32
CA TYR A 513 -12.16 13.51 15.91
C TYR A 513 -11.95 13.26 17.41
N TYR A 514 -10.92 13.84 18.03
CA TYR A 514 -10.61 13.60 19.44
C TYR A 514 -11.73 14.00 20.39
N GLU A 515 -12.32 15.18 20.22
CA GLU A 515 -13.31 15.73 21.16
C GLU A 515 -14.61 14.91 21.19
N THR A 516 -14.99 14.35 20.04
CA THR A 516 -16.23 13.56 19.88
C THR A 516 -15.98 12.05 20.06
N GLY A 517 -14.73 11.62 20.24
CA GLY A 517 -14.31 10.23 20.38
C GLY A 517 -14.69 9.59 21.72
N THR A 518 -15.38 8.45 21.70
CA THR A 518 -15.78 7.72 22.92
C THR A 518 -14.72 6.75 23.44
N SER A 519 -13.67 6.46 22.67
CA SER A 519 -12.61 5.48 23.01
C SER A 519 -11.92 5.75 24.33
N ARG A 520 -11.97 7.01 24.81
CA ARG A 520 -11.36 7.43 26.07
C ARG A 520 -12.10 8.56 26.79
N GLN A 521 -13.43 8.46 26.94
CA GLN A 521 -14.14 9.26 27.97
C GLN A 521 -13.58 9.10 29.40
N LYS A 522 -12.69 8.13 29.66
CA LYS A 522 -12.01 7.90 30.95
C LYS A 522 -10.59 8.50 31.08
N TYR A 523 -10.09 9.21 30.07
CA TYR A 523 -8.81 9.92 30.14
C TYR A 523 -8.97 11.39 29.74
N ARG A 524 -9.95 12.05 30.35
CA ARG A 524 -9.80 13.46 30.70
C ARG A 524 -8.62 13.68 31.65
N ALA A 525 -8.05 12.63 32.26
CA ALA A 525 -6.88 12.70 33.13
C ALA A 525 -5.65 13.29 32.43
N GLY A 526 -5.53 14.62 32.51
CA GLY A 526 -4.43 15.38 31.94
C GLY A 526 -4.79 16.09 30.65
N ASP A 527 -5.78 16.98 30.70
CA ASP A 527 -6.05 17.89 29.59
C ASP A 527 -4.90 18.91 29.47
N GLU A 528 -3.94 18.59 28.61
CA GLU A 528 -2.76 19.40 28.29
C GLU A 528 -3.05 20.55 27.32
N LYS A 529 -4.25 20.60 26.71
CA LYS A 529 -4.61 21.60 25.70
C LYS A 529 -5.31 22.82 26.32
N THR A 530 -6.10 22.60 27.36
CA THR A 530 -6.78 23.68 28.10
C THR A 530 -5.77 24.46 28.96
N PRO A 531 -5.64 25.79 28.81
CA PRO A 531 -4.72 26.61 29.62
C PRO A 531 -4.97 26.41 31.11
N PHE A 532 -3.91 26.40 31.94
CA PHE A 532 -4.00 26.13 33.39
C PHE A 532 -5.10 26.92 34.11
N ARG A 533 -5.27 28.20 33.75
CA ARG A 533 -6.30 29.10 34.30
C ARG A 533 -7.75 28.63 34.09
N ASP A 534 -7.98 27.80 33.09
CA ASP A 534 -9.30 27.29 32.70
C ASP A 534 -9.60 25.90 33.31
N HIS A 535 -8.72 25.40 34.19
CA HIS A 535 -8.98 24.19 34.97
C HIS A 535 -9.79 24.51 36.21
N ILE A 536 -10.91 23.79 36.40
CA ILE A 536 -11.85 24.07 37.50
C ILE A 536 -11.82 22.94 38.53
N ARG A 537 -11.67 23.29 39.81
CA ARG A 537 -11.75 22.33 40.94
C ARG A 537 -13.22 22.17 41.36
N VAL A 538 -13.72 20.94 41.35
CA VAL A 538 -15.08 20.59 41.74
C VAL A 538 -15.12 19.49 42.79
N TYR A 539 -16.22 19.42 43.53
CA TYR A 539 -16.48 18.37 44.51
C TYR A 539 -17.16 17.17 43.83
N LYS A 540 -16.57 15.97 43.91
CA LYS A 540 -17.13 14.76 43.29
C LYS A 540 -16.60 13.46 43.90
N GLY A 541 -17.29 12.95 44.93
CA GLY A 541 -17.16 11.58 45.46
C GLY A 541 -15.78 11.24 46.06
N ASN A 542 -15.67 10.12 46.78
CA ASN A 542 -14.39 9.70 47.36
C ASN A 542 -13.52 8.98 46.33
N SER A 543 -12.32 9.51 46.08
CA SER A 543 -11.32 8.88 45.21
C SER A 543 -9.90 9.18 45.70
N ALA A 544 -8.91 8.38 45.31
CA ALA A 544 -7.53 8.61 45.72
C ALA A 544 -6.91 9.80 44.97
N CYS A 545 -6.34 10.75 45.71
CA CYS A 545 -5.67 11.91 45.10
C CYS A 545 -4.47 11.46 44.26
N ARG A 546 -4.44 11.83 42.98
CA ARG A 546 -3.38 11.42 42.04
C ARG A 546 -2.06 12.14 42.31
N ALA A 547 -2.09 13.44 42.59
CA ALA A 547 -0.90 14.20 42.98
C ALA A 547 -0.26 13.67 44.28
N CYS A 548 -1.06 13.35 45.32
CA CYS A 548 -0.52 12.74 46.54
C CYS A 548 0.10 11.35 46.31
N ASN A 549 -0.27 10.68 45.22
CA ASN A 549 0.31 9.40 44.81
C ASN A 549 1.56 9.58 43.94
N GLY A 550 1.99 10.82 43.67
CA GLY A 550 3.17 11.13 42.87
C GLY A 550 2.92 11.09 41.36
N ASP A 551 1.66 11.14 40.92
CA ASP A 551 1.31 11.22 39.51
C ASP A 551 1.18 12.68 39.07
N GLN A 552 1.61 12.99 37.84
CA GLN A 552 1.47 14.30 37.21
C GLN A 552 0.72 14.17 35.88
N MET A 553 0.19 15.29 35.38
CA MET A 553 -0.34 15.39 34.02
C MET A 553 0.72 14.94 33.00
N GLY A 554 0.32 14.07 32.07
CA GLY A 554 1.23 13.49 31.07
C GLY A 554 2.13 12.35 31.58
N PHE A 555 2.30 12.14 32.89
CA PHE A 555 3.24 11.15 33.45
C PHE A 555 2.55 10.16 34.41
N GLN A 556 2.46 8.87 34.03
CA GLN A 556 2.01 7.81 34.95
C GLN A 556 3.19 7.04 35.53
N SER A 557 3.46 7.19 36.83
CA SER A 557 4.49 6.42 37.51
C SER A 557 4.03 4.96 37.75
N ARG A 558 4.39 4.04 36.85
CA ARG A 558 4.15 2.58 37.07
C ARG A 558 5.19 1.89 37.96
N SER A 559 6.21 2.62 38.44
CA SER A 559 7.32 2.09 39.24
C SER A 559 6.86 1.32 40.49
N GLN A 560 5.82 1.80 41.19
CA GLN A 560 5.34 1.16 42.43
C GLN A 560 4.60 -0.18 42.22
N ALA A 561 4.00 -0.41 41.05
CA ALA A 561 3.27 -1.65 40.76
C ALA A 561 4.23 -2.81 40.46
N ILE A 562 5.37 -2.51 39.83
CA ILE A 562 6.44 -3.48 39.53
C ILE A 562 7.14 -3.90 40.81
N GLN A 563 7.43 -2.97 41.73
CA GLN A 563 8.01 -3.27 43.03
C GLN A 563 7.12 -4.19 43.89
N ARG A 564 5.79 -3.98 43.88
CA ARG A 564 4.84 -4.86 44.60
C ARG A 564 4.74 -6.27 44.01
N ARG A 565 4.95 -6.43 42.68
CA ARG A 565 5.00 -7.75 42.03
C ARG A 565 6.29 -8.47 42.39
N LYS A 566 7.45 -7.80 42.33
CA LYS A 566 8.74 -8.38 42.72
C LYS A 566 8.77 -8.83 44.19
N VAL A 567 8.20 -8.06 45.11
CA VAL A 567 8.10 -8.46 46.54
C VAL A 567 7.19 -9.68 46.72
N LYS A 568 6.07 -9.76 45.99
CA LYS A 568 5.19 -10.94 46.03
C LYS A 568 5.82 -12.18 45.40
N GLU A 569 6.62 -11.99 44.36
CA GLU A 569 7.33 -13.06 43.65
C GLU A 569 8.52 -13.59 44.47
N GLN A 570 9.26 -12.70 45.15
CA GLN A 570 10.28 -13.08 46.14
C GLN A 570 9.68 -13.80 47.35
N GLN A 571 8.51 -13.35 47.85
CA GLN A 571 7.80 -14.06 48.92
C GLN A 571 7.29 -15.43 48.49
N ARG A 572 6.94 -15.61 47.21
CA ARG A 572 6.46 -16.89 46.67
C ARG A 572 7.61 -17.85 46.40
N ASN A 573 8.75 -17.36 45.93
CA ASN A 573 9.96 -18.16 45.71
C ASN A 573 10.64 -18.59 47.03
N ALA A 574 10.49 -17.81 48.09
CA ALA A 574 10.94 -18.20 49.44
C ALA A 574 10.09 -19.33 50.07
N LEU A 575 8.89 -19.62 49.54
CA LEU A 575 8.00 -20.68 50.01
C LEU A 575 8.17 -22.01 49.25
N VAL A 576 9.02 -22.07 48.22
CA VAL A 576 9.24 -23.28 47.40
C VAL A 576 10.52 -24.03 47.82
N GLY A 577 11.30 -23.49 48.76
CA GLY A 577 12.60 -24.04 49.18
C GLY A 577 12.68 -24.56 50.61
N VAL A 578 11.56 -24.95 51.23
CA VAL A 578 11.56 -25.50 52.61
C VAL A 578 11.02 -26.93 52.57
N SER A 579 11.91 -27.88 52.93
CA SER A 579 11.59 -29.29 53.19
C SER A 579 10.58 -29.43 54.34
N ASP A 580 9.76 -30.50 54.29
CA ASP A 580 8.67 -30.83 55.22
C ASP A 580 9.10 -31.08 56.69
N ASP A 581 10.40 -31.05 57.03
CA ASP A 581 10.89 -31.43 58.36
C ASP A 581 10.98 -30.30 59.41
N ALA A 582 10.50 -29.09 59.13
CA ALA A 582 10.59 -27.96 60.08
C ALA A 582 9.29 -27.70 60.88
N LEU A 583 8.39 -28.67 60.97
CA LEU A 583 7.19 -28.62 61.83
C LEU A 583 7.46 -29.27 63.19
N ASN A 584 8.18 -28.55 64.06
CA ASN A 584 7.99 -28.53 65.52
C ASN A 584 9.22 -27.90 66.17
N ILE A 585 9.09 -26.69 66.73
CA ILE A 585 9.67 -26.29 68.02
C ILE A 585 9.10 -24.90 68.40
N ARG A 586 8.24 -24.96 69.42
CA ARG A 586 8.00 -24.03 70.54
C ARG A 586 7.82 -22.52 70.29
N ALA A 587 6.63 -22.11 70.72
CA ALA A 587 6.31 -20.86 71.38
C ALA A 587 7.47 -20.21 72.17
N THR A 588 7.70 -18.93 71.92
CA THR A 588 7.83 -17.86 72.92
C THR A 588 7.79 -16.49 72.21
N GLY A 589 7.14 -15.51 72.84
CA GLY A 589 6.68 -14.29 72.21
C GLY A 589 7.77 -13.28 71.83
N ARG A 590 7.53 -12.54 70.74
CA ARG A 590 8.07 -11.20 70.49
C ARG A 590 7.02 -10.32 69.78
N PRO A 591 6.92 -9.01 70.08
CA PRO A 591 5.86 -8.16 69.56
C PRO A 591 6.07 -7.86 68.07
N ARG A 592 5.03 -8.02 67.25
CA ARG A 592 5.03 -7.57 65.85
C ARG A 592 5.00 -6.04 65.79
N GLY A 593 6.14 -5.42 65.49
CA GLY A 593 6.21 -4.04 65.05
C GLY A 593 5.37 -3.83 63.78
N ARG A 594 4.29 -3.04 63.88
CA ARG A 594 3.44 -2.67 62.75
C ARG A 594 4.20 -1.72 61.81
N SER A 595 4.64 -2.21 60.66
CA SER A 595 4.97 -1.34 59.51
C SER A 595 3.70 -0.58 59.09
N ARG A 596 3.70 0.74 59.29
CA ARG A 596 2.64 1.66 58.83
C ARG A 596 2.57 1.63 57.29
N LYS A 597 1.60 0.93 56.71
CA LYS A 597 1.19 1.14 55.31
C LYS A 597 0.78 2.62 55.16
N ARG A 598 1.48 3.40 54.31
CA ARG A 598 1.06 4.76 53.91
C ARG A 598 -0.41 4.70 53.47
N ARG A 599 -1.30 5.35 54.23
CA ARG A 599 -2.71 5.50 53.87
C ARG A 599 -2.78 6.28 52.55
N ARG A 600 -3.48 5.74 51.55
CA ARG A 600 -3.79 6.47 50.31
C ARG A 600 -4.69 7.64 50.68
N THR A 601 -4.25 8.86 50.42
CA THR A 601 -5.03 10.07 50.71
C THR A 601 -6.27 10.08 49.81
N GLN A 602 -7.42 9.80 50.41
CA GLN A 602 -8.71 9.95 49.75
C GLN A 602 -9.07 11.43 49.70
N THR A 603 -9.60 11.89 48.58
CA THR A 603 -10.09 13.24 48.36
C THR A 603 -11.52 13.20 47.85
N ARG A 604 -12.28 14.24 48.18
CA ARG A 604 -13.61 14.51 47.63
C ARG A 604 -13.58 15.50 46.46
N TRP A 605 -12.40 16.02 46.15
CA TRP A 605 -12.17 17.05 45.16
C TRP A 605 -11.56 16.47 43.88
N ARG A 606 -11.86 17.09 42.76
CA ARG A 606 -11.45 16.67 41.43
C ARG A 606 -11.23 17.91 40.55
N CYS A 607 -10.25 17.87 39.66
CA CYS A 607 -10.22 18.78 38.52
C CYS A 607 -11.29 18.32 37.52
N GLN A 608 -12.27 19.17 37.20
CA GLN A 608 -13.37 18.87 36.28
C GLN A 608 -12.86 18.69 34.85
N THR A 609 -12.01 19.61 34.42
CA THR A 609 -11.35 19.64 33.11
C THR A 609 -10.51 18.38 32.92
N CYS A 610 -9.64 18.08 33.90
CA CYS A 610 -8.83 16.87 33.89
C CYS A 610 -9.54 15.58 34.35
N ASP A 611 -10.80 15.63 34.77
CA ASP A 611 -11.50 14.51 35.44
C ASP A 611 -10.63 13.68 36.41
N VAL A 612 -9.77 14.32 37.20
CA VAL A 612 -8.81 13.65 38.11
C VAL A 612 -9.04 14.06 39.54
N ALA A 613 -9.09 13.08 40.44
CA ALA A 613 -9.18 13.32 41.86
C ALA A 613 -7.89 13.99 42.37
N LEU A 614 -8.02 15.22 42.86
CA LEU A 614 -6.94 16.01 43.44
C LEU A 614 -7.37 16.45 44.84
N CYS A 615 -6.43 16.50 45.78
CA CYS A 615 -6.72 17.01 47.10
C CYS A 615 -7.00 18.52 47.02
N ASN A 616 -7.71 19.10 47.99
CA ASN A 616 -7.97 20.55 48.02
C ASN A 616 -6.73 21.39 48.39
N SER A 617 -5.53 20.87 48.12
CA SER A 617 -4.27 21.59 48.34
C SER A 617 -3.82 22.17 47.02
N ASP A 618 -3.41 23.42 47.04
CA ASP A 618 -2.84 24.06 45.85
C ASP A 618 -1.53 23.38 45.46
N LYS A 619 -0.75 22.88 46.42
CA LYS A 619 0.41 22.01 46.11
C LYS A 619 0.02 20.79 45.28
N CYS A 620 -1.08 20.09 45.60
CA CYS A 620 -1.59 18.97 44.78
C CYS A 620 -2.04 19.44 43.38
N TRP A 621 -2.63 20.63 43.31
CA TRP A 621 -3.20 21.19 42.10
C TRP A 621 -2.11 21.59 41.11
N TYR A 622 -1.20 22.45 41.52
CA TYR A 622 -0.07 22.91 40.71
C TYR A 622 0.87 21.76 40.33
N PHE A 623 1.20 20.88 41.29
CA PHE A 623 2.02 19.68 41.02
C PHE A 623 1.41 18.76 39.95
N TRP A 624 0.09 18.56 39.97
CA TRP A 624 -0.58 17.75 38.94
C TRP A 624 -0.50 18.43 37.57
N HIS A 625 -0.74 19.74 37.48
CA HIS A 625 -0.78 20.46 36.21
C HIS A 625 0.61 20.88 35.69
N ARG A 626 1.68 20.60 36.44
CA ARG A 626 3.08 20.96 36.12
C ARG A 626 3.29 22.47 36.01
N GLU A 627 2.59 23.21 36.86
CA GLU A 627 2.72 24.66 36.99
C GLU A 627 3.41 25.00 38.30
N ASP A 628 4.13 26.12 38.32
CA ASP A 628 4.77 26.61 39.53
C ASP A 628 3.74 27.25 40.46
N LEU A 629 3.92 27.06 41.77
CA LEU A 629 3.10 27.73 42.76
C LEU A 629 3.36 29.24 42.67
N PRO A 630 2.30 30.07 42.62
CA PRO A 630 2.44 31.52 42.58
C PRO A 630 3.04 32.09 43.87
#